data_AF-A4CCX2-F1
#
_entry.id   AF-A4CCX2-F1
#
_cell.length_a   1.000
_cell.length_b   1.000
_cell.length_c   1.000
_cell.angle_alpha   90.00
_cell.angle_beta   90.00
_cell.angle_gamma   90.00
#
_symmetry.space_group_name_H-M   'P 1'
#
loop_
_entity.id
_entity.type
_entity.pdbx_description
1 polymer ?
#
loop_
_entity_poly.entity_id
_entity_poly.type
_entity_poly.pdbx_seq_one_letter_code
_entity_poly.pdbx_strand_id
1 'polypeptide(L)'
;MRITIDYDSCWRNSFLGGSNNEPLPKKGREFLGSMTSLKTEGNFKVCENTLDTVMGLLNRLIGDQRKLYQARSKMYEGTYYFEDLESNVTFIDKPQLTNEMTFIRNMNGSTDQNSFTGMIKVTDPVFTSNYSSKFWGVLSLDLSTLCNFIVDDVMEEESIQLDPLSIISRLESLNKEKPLENEGSVEKIVETLRSVYPDIEYFNKKGQVVTISLYCSALYLQLSRLEKQYDMSSAKTKVGGISGISKRGFTKKDFMDRYTTGPKKTIWGNPFIKKEKIKGQGEVTSMMTKASGQLEIIIDVDREKGLEIKNLIECAGVSSFYLGKKGLAYVSSIRV
;
A
#
# COMPACT_ATOMS: atom_id res chain seq x y z
N MET A 1 -32.69 -32.17 -7.18
CA MET A 1 -31.55 -32.17 -8.13
C MET A 1 -30.22 -31.94 -7.40
N ARG A 2 -29.12 -32.56 -7.86
CA ARG A 2 -27.74 -32.34 -7.36
C ARG A 2 -26.75 -32.09 -8.49
N ILE A 3 -25.93 -31.04 -8.35
CA ILE A 3 -24.82 -30.69 -9.26
C ILE A 3 -23.51 -30.82 -8.49
N THR A 4 -22.59 -31.63 -9.01
CA THR A 4 -21.26 -31.82 -8.43
C THR A 4 -20.23 -31.07 -9.27
N ILE A 5 -19.48 -30.19 -8.61
CA ILE A 5 -18.42 -29.37 -9.21
C ILE A 5 -17.09 -29.78 -8.58
N ASP A 6 -16.17 -30.28 -9.40
CA ASP A 6 -14.79 -30.50 -8.98
C ASP A 6 -13.97 -29.24 -9.26
N TYR A 7 -13.09 -28.87 -8.33
CA TYR A 7 -12.26 -27.68 -8.43
C TYR A 7 -10.84 -27.92 -7.92
N ASP A 8 -9.89 -27.22 -8.52
CA ASP A 8 -8.48 -27.27 -8.15
C ASP A 8 -7.86 -25.86 -8.08
N SER A 9 -6.94 -25.68 -7.14
CA SER A 9 -6.08 -24.50 -7.04
C SER A 9 -6.82 -23.16 -6.91
N CYS A 10 -7.96 -23.16 -6.22
CA CYS A 10 -8.80 -21.97 -6.02
C CYS A 10 -8.31 -21.14 -4.83
N TRP A 11 -8.25 -19.81 -4.99
CA TRP A 11 -7.80 -18.92 -3.92
C TRP A 11 -8.93 -18.61 -2.94
N ARG A 12 -8.66 -18.82 -1.64
CA ARG A 12 -9.60 -18.58 -0.53
C ARG A 12 -9.30 -17.26 0.20
N ASN A 13 -8.85 -16.23 -0.53
CA ASN A 13 -8.59 -14.90 0.04
C ASN A 13 -9.08 -13.75 -0.83
N SER A 14 -9.46 -12.65 -0.18
CA SER A 14 -9.77 -11.37 -0.82
C SER A 14 -8.80 -10.27 -0.37
N PHE A 15 -8.44 -9.40 -1.31
CA PHE A 15 -7.49 -8.30 -1.11
C PHE A 15 -8.08 -6.94 -1.52
N LEU A 16 -9.39 -6.88 -1.71
CA LEU A 16 -10.10 -5.67 -2.09
C LEU A 16 -11.05 -5.21 -0.97
N GLY A 17 -11.16 -3.89 -0.83
CA GLY A 17 -12.21 -3.23 -0.05
C GLY A 17 -13.56 -3.23 -0.80
N GLY A 18 -14.60 -2.73 -0.13
CA GLY A 18 -15.97 -2.68 -0.67
C GLY A 18 -16.58 -4.07 -0.92
N SER A 19 -17.65 -4.11 -1.73
CA SER A 19 -18.35 -5.35 -2.09
C SER A 19 -18.19 -5.70 -3.57
N ASN A 20 -18.44 -6.97 -3.93
CA ASN A 20 -18.63 -7.40 -5.33
C ASN A 20 -20.12 -7.46 -5.72
N ASN A 21 -21.01 -7.26 -4.74
CA ASN A 21 -22.47 -7.29 -4.90
C ASN A 21 -23.07 -5.90 -5.15
N GLU A 22 -22.24 -4.95 -5.62
CA GLU A 22 -22.64 -3.58 -5.92
C GLU A 22 -21.89 -3.06 -7.15
N PRO A 23 -22.36 -1.96 -7.78
CA PRO A 23 -21.65 -1.32 -8.88
C PRO A 23 -20.21 -0.93 -8.51
N LEU A 24 -19.28 -1.15 -9.44
CA LEU A 24 -17.88 -0.79 -9.20
C LEU A 24 -17.73 0.75 -9.13
N PRO A 25 -16.99 1.29 -8.15
CA PRO A 25 -16.66 2.71 -8.13
C PRO A 25 -15.86 3.13 -9.37
N LYS A 26 -15.96 4.40 -9.78
CA LYS A 26 -15.26 4.95 -10.96
C LYS A 26 -13.74 4.73 -10.93
N LYS A 27 -13.13 4.77 -9.74
CA LYS A 27 -11.68 4.56 -9.53
C LYS A 27 -11.32 3.08 -9.24
N GLY A 28 -12.27 2.16 -9.37
CA GLY A 28 -12.11 0.78 -8.93
C GLY A 28 -12.24 0.61 -7.42
N ARG A 29 -11.98 -0.62 -6.94
CA ARG A 29 -11.98 -0.95 -5.52
C ARG A 29 -10.60 -0.77 -4.92
N GLU A 30 -10.56 -0.33 -3.66
CA GLU A 30 -9.32 -0.16 -2.93
C GLU A 30 -8.58 -1.49 -2.74
N PHE A 31 -7.27 -1.49 -3.00
CA PHE A 31 -6.39 -2.64 -2.78
C PHE A 31 -5.81 -2.62 -1.36
N LEU A 32 -6.11 -3.68 -0.60
CA LEU A 32 -5.75 -3.85 0.81
C LEU A 32 -4.68 -4.94 1.02
N GLY A 33 -4.07 -5.45 -0.06
CA GLY A 33 -3.11 -6.55 -0.02
C GLY A 33 -1.66 -6.17 0.28
N SER A 34 -1.36 -4.90 0.55
CA SER A 34 0.00 -4.47 0.90
C SER A 34 0.43 -4.99 2.27
N MET A 35 1.73 -5.25 2.50
CA MET A 35 2.20 -5.73 3.82
C MET A 35 1.86 -4.78 4.98
N THR A 36 1.77 -3.48 4.73
CA THR A 36 1.33 -2.51 5.73
C THR A 36 -0.18 -2.58 5.96
N SER A 37 -0.97 -2.68 4.88
CA SER A 37 -2.43 -2.82 4.96
C SER A 37 -2.85 -4.11 5.67
N LEU A 38 -2.15 -5.22 5.44
CA LEU A 38 -2.45 -6.52 6.03
C LEU A 38 -2.23 -6.57 7.55
N LYS A 39 -1.46 -5.63 8.13
CA LYS A 39 -1.30 -5.50 9.58
C LYS A 39 -2.53 -4.89 10.26
N THR A 40 -3.33 -4.13 9.50
CA THR A 40 -4.57 -3.54 10.02
C THR A 40 -5.63 -4.64 10.16
N GLU A 41 -6.36 -4.59 11.28
CA GLU A 41 -7.45 -5.51 11.57
C GLU A 41 -8.51 -5.52 10.44
N GLY A 42 -9.04 -6.69 10.10
CA GLY A 42 -10.06 -6.86 9.05
C GLY A 42 -9.55 -6.86 7.60
N ASN A 43 -8.30 -6.46 7.34
CA ASN A 43 -7.76 -6.41 5.97
C ASN A 43 -7.27 -7.76 5.46
N PHE A 44 -6.84 -8.67 6.34
CA PHE A 44 -6.54 -10.05 5.98
C PHE A 44 -7.83 -10.86 5.92
N LYS A 45 -8.34 -11.09 4.71
CA LYS A 45 -9.64 -11.74 4.49
C LYS A 45 -9.44 -13.18 4.00
N VAL A 46 -9.90 -14.14 4.80
CA VAL A 46 -10.10 -15.53 4.39
C VAL A 46 -11.54 -15.65 3.87
N CYS A 47 -11.75 -16.42 2.81
CA CYS A 47 -13.03 -16.59 2.14
C CYS A 47 -13.38 -18.06 2.04
N GLU A 48 -14.65 -18.37 2.23
CA GLU A 48 -15.22 -19.70 2.02
C GLU A 48 -16.30 -19.63 0.95
N ASN A 49 -16.74 -20.79 0.46
CA ASN A 49 -17.87 -20.85 -0.45
C ASN A 49 -19.13 -20.45 0.33
N THR A 50 -19.83 -19.44 -0.18
CA THR A 50 -21.09 -18.92 0.37
C THR A 50 -22.23 -19.14 -0.62
N LEU A 51 -23.48 -18.90 -0.20
CA LEU A 51 -24.62 -18.93 -1.10
C LEU A 51 -24.43 -17.99 -2.31
N ASP A 52 -23.88 -16.78 -2.12
CA ASP A 52 -23.54 -15.88 -3.23
C ASP A 52 -22.58 -16.52 -4.24
N THR A 53 -21.59 -17.29 -3.76
CA THR A 53 -20.65 -17.98 -4.64
C THR A 53 -21.38 -19.04 -5.46
N VAL A 54 -22.22 -19.84 -4.80
CA VAL A 54 -23.04 -20.89 -5.43
C VAL A 54 -24.04 -20.33 -6.44
N MET A 55 -24.75 -19.26 -6.09
CA MET A 55 -25.69 -18.61 -7.00
C MET A 55 -24.98 -17.96 -8.19
N GLY A 56 -23.80 -17.40 -7.99
CA GLY A 56 -22.95 -16.94 -9.08
C GLY A 56 -22.59 -18.07 -10.05
N LEU A 57 -22.27 -19.27 -9.55
CA LEU A 57 -22.03 -20.45 -10.39
C LEU A 57 -23.28 -20.89 -11.14
N LEU A 58 -24.42 -20.99 -10.48
CA LEU A 58 -25.67 -21.42 -11.13
C LEU A 58 -26.07 -20.47 -12.26
N ASN A 59 -26.00 -19.15 -12.04
CA ASN A 59 -26.20 -18.14 -13.09
C ASN A 59 -25.18 -18.28 -14.22
N ARG A 60 -23.90 -18.52 -13.89
CA ARG A 60 -22.85 -18.73 -14.88
C ARG A 60 -23.08 -19.98 -15.73
N LEU A 61 -23.58 -21.06 -15.13
CA LEU A 61 -23.83 -22.35 -15.79
C LEU A 61 -25.00 -22.29 -16.78
N ILE A 62 -26.03 -21.47 -16.51
CA ILE A 62 -27.11 -21.20 -17.47
C ILE A 62 -26.77 -20.08 -18.48
N GLY A 63 -25.54 -19.54 -18.43
CA GLY A 63 -25.04 -18.59 -19.41
C GLY A 63 -25.31 -17.11 -19.13
N ASP A 64 -25.75 -16.72 -17.93
CA ASP A 64 -25.95 -15.30 -17.59
C ASP A 64 -24.61 -14.54 -17.67
N GLN A 65 -24.62 -13.44 -18.43
CA GLN A 65 -23.45 -12.58 -18.65
C GLN A 65 -23.41 -11.38 -17.69
N ARG A 66 -24.48 -11.14 -16.94
CA ARG A 66 -24.57 -10.07 -15.95
C ARG A 66 -23.84 -10.47 -14.69
N LYS A 67 -23.51 -9.48 -13.85
CA LYS A 67 -23.03 -9.77 -12.48
C LYS A 67 -24.18 -10.30 -11.63
N LEU A 68 -23.87 -11.14 -10.65
CA LEU A 68 -24.90 -11.73 -9.76
C LEU A 68 -25.83 -10.68 -9.14
N TYR A 69 -25.29 -9.55 -8.67
CA TYR A 69 -26.14 -8.50 -8.09
C TYR A 69 -27.09 -7.88 -9.13
N GLN A 70 -26.67 -7.79 -10.39
CA GLN A 70 -27.52 -7.30 -11.48
C GLN A 70 -28.62 -8.31 -11.81
N ALA A 71 -28.29 -9.60 -11.81
CA ALA A 71 -29.27 -10.68 -11.99
C ALA A 71 -30.33 -10.65 -10.88
N ARG A 72 -29.91 -10.62 -9.61
CA ARG A 72 -30.81 -10.49 -8.45
C ARG A 72 -31.68 -9.23 -8.50
N SER A 73 -31.14 -8.12 -8.98
CA SER A 73 -31.89 -6.86 -9.16
C SER A 73 -32.72 -6.79 -10.45
N LYS A 74 -32.79 -7.88 -11.23
CA LYS A 74 -33.51 -7.93 -12.52
C LYS A 74 -33.09 -6.80 -13.47
N MET A 75 -31.81 -6.43 -13.40
CA MET A 75 -31.27 -5.38 -14.24
C MET A 75 -31.19 -5.91 -15.67
N TYR A 76 -31.75 -5.17 -16.62
CA TYR A 76 -31.80 -5.49 -18.06
C TYR A 76 -32.75 -6.64 -18.46
N GLU A 77 -33.37 -7.35 -17.52
CA GLU A 77 -34.27 -8.48 -17.82
C GLU A 77 -35.58 -8.37 -17.01
N GLY A 78 -36.66 -8.96 -17.50
CA GLY A 78 -37.97 -8.89 -16.81
C GLY A 78 -38.03 -9.71 -15.52
N THR A 79 -37.23 -10.77 -15.40
CA THR A 79 -37.26 -11.71 -14.27
C THR A 79 -35.85 -12.19 -13.88
N TYR A 80 -35.74 -12.77 -12.68
CA TYR A 80 -34.54 -13.47 -12.23
C TYR A 80 -34.88 -14.96 -12.08
N TYR A 81 -34.30 -15.80 -12.93
CA TYR A 81 -34.67 -17.22 -13.03
C TYR A 81 -34.61 -17.98 -11.70
N PHE A 82 -33.62 -17.67 -10.85
CA PHE A 82 -33.45 -18.34 -9.57
C PHE A 82 -34.14 -17.63 -8.39
N GLU A 83 -34.96 -16.61 -8.62
CA GLU A 83 -35.60 -15.83 -7.54
C GLU A 83 -36.35 -16.72 -6.54
N ASP A 84 -37.20 -17.61 -7.05
CA ASP A 84 -38.01 -18.53 -6.24
C ASP A 84 -37.27 -19.81 -5.85
N LEU A 85 -36.09 -20.04 -6.43
CA LEU A 85 -35.29 -21.25 -6.19
C LEU A 85 -34.17 -21.02 -5.18
N GLU A 86 -33.72 -19.78 -5.00
CA GLU A 86 -32.52 -19.45 -4.22
C GLU A 86 -32.63 -19.92 -2.76
N SER A 87 -33.83 -19.88 -2.16
CA SER A 87 -34.10 -20.40 -0.81
C SER A 87 -34.00 -21.93 -0.70
N ASN A 88 -34.15 -22.65 -1.82
CA ASN A 88 -34.14 -24.11 -1.88
C ASN A 88 -32.76 -24.66 -2.27
N VAL A 89 -31.76 -23.77 -2.45
CA VAL A 89 -30.40 -24.16 -2.76
C VAL A 89 -29.60 -24.33 -1.48
N THR A 90 -29.04 -25.52 -1.28
CA THR A 90 -28.03 -25.81 -0.25
C THR A 90 -26.77 -26.36 -0.89
N PHE A 91 -25.66 -26.40 -0.14
CA PHE A 91 -24.40 -26.93 -0.68
C PHE A 91 -23.52 -27.54 0.40
N ILE A 92 -22.67 -28.49 -0.02
CA ILE A 92 -21.65 -29.14 0.80
C ILE A 92 -20.31 -28.93 0.11
N ASP A 93 -19.39 -28.22 0.77
CA ASP A 93 -18.02 -28.02 0.31
C ASP A 93 -17.10 -29.05 0.96
N LYS A 94 -16.27 -29.73 0.15
CA LYS A 94 -15.28 -30.73 0.59
C LYS A 94 -13.86 -30.28 0.19
N PRO A 95 -13.32 -29.21 0.81
CA PRO A 95 -12.01 -28.69 0.44
C PRO A 95 -10.85 -29.45 1.10
N GLN A 96 -9.80 -29.68 0.33
CA GLN A 96 -8.44 -29.84 0.82
C GLN A 96 -7.75 -28.48 0.84
N LEU A 97 -7.44 -27.98 2.03
CA LEU A 97 -6.80 -26.68 2.21
C LEU A 97 -5.28 -26.80 2.24
N THR A 98 -4.61 -25.89 1.53
CA THR A 98 -3.16 -25.71 1.55
C THR A 98 -2.84 -24.25 1.84
N ASN A 99 -1.78 -23.97 2.60
CA ASN A 99 -1.31 -22.62 2.84
C ASN A 99 -0.02 -22.38 2.06
N GLU A 100 0.01 -21.33 1.24
CA GLU A 100 1.17 -20.99 0.43
C GLU A 100 1.46 -19.49 0.42
N MET A 101 2.74 -19.14 0.30
CA MET A 101 3.15 -17.76 0.09
C MET A 101 3.05 -17.43 -1.39
N THR A 102 2.12 -16.53 -1.73
CA THR A 102 1.95 -16.05 -3.10
C THR A 102 2.38 -14.60 -3.22
N PHE A 103 3.16 -14.27 -4.25
CA PHE A 103 3.48 -12.88 -4.58
C PHE A 103 2.31 -12.25 -5.34
N ILE A 104 1.66 -11.26 -4.73
CA ILE A 104 0.54 -10.53 -5.35
C ILE A 104 0.99 -9.15 -5.84
N ARG A 105 0.39 -8.69 -6.95
CA ARG A 105 0.72 -7.39 -7.54
C ARG A 105 0.01 -6.25 -6.81
N ASN A 106 0.71 -5.14 -6.64
CA ASN A 106 0.15 -3.88 -6.17
C ASN A 106 0.01 -2.93 -7.36
N MET A 107 -1.21 -2.54 -7.68
CA MET A 107 -1.53 -1.67 -8.82
C MET A 107 -1.78 -0.21 -8.41
N ASN A 108 -1.64 0.14 -7.12
CA ASN A 108 -1.86 1.51 -6.63
C ASN A 108 -0.77 2.50 -7.08
N GLY A 109 0.34 2.02 -7.67
CA GLY A 109 1.46 2.87 -8.06
C GLY A 109 2.29 3.39 -6.87
N SER A 110 2.18 2.75 -5.70
CA SER A 110 2.95 3.12 -4.52
C SER A 110 4.46 3.06 -4.80
N THR A 111 5.20 4.03 -4.30
CA THR A 111 6.66 4.12 -4.47
C THR A 111 7.37 3.64 -3.22
N ASP A 112 8.48 2.94 -3.40
CA ASP A 112 9.38 2.50 -2.33
C ASP A 112 9.94 3.73 -1.58
N GLN A 113 10.05 3.63 -0.25
CA GLN A 113 10.52 4.75 0.58
C GLN A 113 12.05 4.90 0.54
N ASN A 114 12.77 3.80 0.31
CA ASN A 114 14.22 3.71 0.48
C ASN A 114 14.98 3.42 -0.82
N SER A 115 14.27 3.21 -1.93
CA SER A 115 14.84 2.85 -3.23
C SER A 115 14.62 3.93 -4.28
N PHE A 116 15.48 3.95 -5.30
CA PHE A 116 15.41 4.84 -6.46
C PHE A 116 15.70 4.06 -7.75
N THR A 117 15.56 4.71 -8.90
CA THR A 117 15.91 4.10 -10.20
C THR A 117 16.79 5.04 -11.03
N GLY A 118 17.52 4.49 -11.99
CA GLY A 118 18.45 5.25 -12.83
C GLY A 118 19.78 5.55 -12.14
N MET A 119 20.50 6.53 -12.68
CA MET A 119 21.83 6.94 -12.23
C MET A 119 21.74 8.11 -11.25
N ILE A 120 22.71 8.23 -10.35
CA ILE A 120 22.80 9.31 -9.37
C ILE A 120 23.42 10.54 -10.02
N LYS A 121 22.80 11.71 -9.83
CA LYS A 121 23.23 13.01 -10.39
C LYS A 121 24.23 13.70 -9.46
N VAL A 122 25.47 13.22 -9.41
CA VAL A 122 26.53 13.85 -8.59
C VAL A 122 26.97 15.22 -9.12
N THR A 123 26.71 15.51 -10.39
CA THR A 123 27.02 16.79 -11.03
C THR A 123 25.86 17.79 -10.98
N ASP A 124 24.82 17.55 -10.16
CA ASP A 124 23.74 18.52 -10.01
C ASP A 124 24.29 19.84 -9.44
N PRO A 125 23.87 21.02 -9.95
CA PRO A 125 24.42 22.30 -9.51
C PRO A 125 24.33 22.55 -8.01
N VAL A 126 23.35 21.96 -7.30
CA VAL A 126 23.25 22.11 -5.84
C VAL A 126 24.44 21.51 -5.08
N PHE A 127 25.21 20.61 -5.70
CA PHE A 127 26.41 20.00 -5.11
C PHE A 127 27.73 20.55 -5.66
N THR A 128 27.70 21.28 -6.77
CA THR A 128 28.91 21.72 -7.51
C THR A 128 29.08 23.24 -7.59
N SER A 129 28.13 24.01 -7.04
CA SER A 129 28.17 25.48 -7.03
C SER A 129 29.05 26.01 -5.90
N ASN A 130 29.43 27.28 -6.00
CA ASN A 130 30.22 27.99 -4.97
C ASN A 130 29.53 28.05 -3.59
N TYR A 131 28.20 28.03 -3.54
CA TYR A 131 27.45 27.98 -2.29
C TYR A 131 27.34 26.57 -1.68
N SER A 132 27.64 25.51 -2.43
CA SER A 132 27.26 24.14 -2.10
C SER A 132 27.88 23.65 -0.80
N SER A 133 29.16 23.94 -0.55
CA SER A 133 29.83 23.56 0.70
C SER A 133 29.20 24.24 1.92
N LYS A 134 29.01 25.56 1.85
CA LYS A 134 28.39 26.36 2.93
C LYS A 134 26.92 26.04 3.15
N PHE A 135 26.23 25.56 2.12
CA PHE A 135 24.83 25.17 2.24
C PHE A 135 24.69 23.81 2.93
N TRP A 136 25.34 22.78 2.38
CA TRP A 136 25.21 21.41 2.90
C TRP A 136 26.01 21.16 4.18
N GLY A 137 27.06 21.94 4.44
CA GLY A 137 27.88 21.85 5.66
C GLY A 137 27.09 22.07 6.95
N VAL A 138 25.93 22.74 6.89
CA VAL A 138 25.03 22.87 8.06
C VAL A 138 24.60 21.49 8.60
N LEU A 139 24.54 20.47 7.75
CA LEU A 139 24.18 19.12 8.17
C LEU A 139 25.31 18.38 8.87
N SER A 140 26.57 18.81 8.74
CA SER A 140 27.71 18.14 9.40
C SER A 140 27.93 18.63 10.83
N LEU A 141 27.50 19.86 11.14
CA LEU A 141 27.63 20.50 12.45
C LEU A 141 27.18 19.57 13.58
N ASP A 142 27.83 19.71 14.74
CA ASP A 142 27.34 19.15 16.00
C ASP A 142 26.29 20.07 16.64
N LEU A 143 25.70 19.65 17.77
CA LEU A 143 24.63 20.42 18.40
C LEU A 143 25.11 21.78 18.94
N SER A 144 26.37 21.89 19.38
CA SER A 144 26.92 23.13 19.94
C SER A 144 27.16 24.16 18.84
N THR A 145 27.82 23.73 17.76
CA THR A 145 28.09 24.54 16.57
C THR A 145 26.79 24.88 15.84
N LEU A 146 25.82 23.97 15.79
CA LEU A 146 24.47 24.25 15.28
C LEU A 146 23.76 25.34 16.10
N CYS A 147 23.92 25.34 17.43
CA CYS A 147 23.38 26.39 18.29
C CYS A 147 23.94 27.77 17.92
N ASN A 148 25.27 27.88 17.87
CA ASN A 148 25.96 29.12 17.49
C ASN A 148 25.57 29.57 16.08
N PHE A 149 25.42 28.62 15.14
CA PHE A 149 24.96 28.90 13.79
C PHE A 149 23.54 29.48 13.77
N ILE A 150 22.61 28.91 14.52
CA ILE A 150 21.21 29.36 14.52
C ILE A 150 21.05 30.70 15.25
N VAL A 151 21.63 30.82 16.44
CA VAL A 151 21.41 31.95 17.36
C VAL A 151 22.34 33.13 17.04
N ASP A 152 23.62 32.87 16.82
CA ASP A 152 24.66 33.90 16.72
C ASP A 152 25.10 34.18 15.27
N ASP A 153 24.53 33.47 14.30
CA ASP A 153 24.89 33.54 12.87
C ASP A 153 26.39 33.27 12.59
N VAL A 154 27.00 32.41 13.41
CA VAL A 154 28.39 31.98 13.26
C VAL A 154 28.43 30.67 12.49
N MET A 155 28.97 30.70 11.26
CA MET A 155 29.22 29.49 10.48
C MET A 155 30.68 29.05 10.62
N GLU A 156 30.88 27.85 11.16
CA GLU A 156 32.15 27.15 11.09
C GLU A 156 32.26 26.38 9.76
N GLU A 157 33.42 26.43 9.11
CA GLU A 157 33.66 25.70 7.86
C GLU A 157 33.89 24.22 8.16
N GLU A 158 32.81 23.45 8.16
CA GLU A 158 32.89 22.00 8.14
C GLU A 158 32.77 21.43 6.73
N SER A 159 33.59 20.42 6.44
CA SER A 159 33.61 19.74 5.16
C SER A 159 32.77 18.47 5.22
N ILE A 160 31.81 18.35 4.29
CA ILE A 160 31.05 17.14 4.02
C ILE A 160 31.16 16.79 2.54
N GLN A 161 31.14 15.49 2.24
CA GLN A 161 31.11 15.02 0.86
C GLN A 161 29.79 15.45 0.18
N LEU A 162 29.91 16.18 -0.94
CA LEU A 162 28.79 16.79 -1.65
C LEU A 162 28.28 15.87 -2.75
N ASP A 163 27.56 14.83 -2.34
CA ASP A 163 26.82 13.98 -3.26
C ASP A 163 25.51 13.48 -2.64
N PRO A 164 24.53 13.04 -3.44
CA PRO A 164 23.23 12.62 -2.93
C PRO A 164 23.29 11.51 -1.86
N LEU A 165 24.22 10.56 -1.97
CA LEU A 165 24.31 9.43 -1.04
C LEU A 165 24.89 9.86 0.30
N SER A 166 25.93 10.68 0.28
CA SER A 166 26.54 11.22 1.50
C SER A 166 25.54 12.09 2.29
N ILE A 167 24.83 12.98 1.59
CA ILE A 167 23.82 13.85 2.21
C ILE A 167 22.65 13.04 2.78
N ILE A 168 22.09 12.08 2.01
CA ILE A 168 20.97 11.29 2.52
C ILE A 168 21.39 10.38 3.68
N SER A 169 22.61 9.83 3.65
CA SER A 169 23.17 9.04 4.74
C SER A 169 23.32 9.88 6.02
N ARG A 170 23.77 11.14 5.89
CA ARG A 170 23.84 12.06 7.04
C ARG A 170 22.46 12.37 7.61
N LEU A 171 21.46 12.64 6.78
CA LEU A 171 20.07 12.84 7.21
C LEU A 171 19.50 11.61 7.91
N GLU A 172 19.80 10.41 7.42
CA GLU A 172 19.40 9.16 8.09
C GLU A 172 20.09 8.96 9.45
N SER A 173 21.36 9.35 9.58
CA SER A 173 22.08 9.34 10.85
C SER A 173 21.41 10.28 11.85
N LEU A 174 21.20 11.54 11.46
CA LEU A 174 20.56 12.57 12.29
C LEU A 174 19.13 12.18 12.72
N ASN A 175 18.39 11.48 11.86
CA ASN A 175 17.04 11.01 12.18
C ASN A 175 16.99 9.80 13.12
N LYS A 176 18.12 9.11 13.31
CA LYS A 176 18.26 8.03 14.32
C LYS A 176 18.71 8.54 15.68
N GLU A 177 19.14 9.81 15.77
CA GLU A 177 19.52 10.41 17.05
C GLU A 177 18.32 10.47 18.00
N LYS A 178 18.62 10.36 19.30
CA LYS A 178 17.58 10.42 20.33
C LYS A 178 16.99 11.83 20.37
N PRO A 179 15.68 11.96 20.63
CA PRO A 179 15.09 13.25 20.96
C PRO A 179 15.82 13.89 22.14
N LEU A 180 15.91 15.22 22.11
CA LEU A 180 16.60 16.03 23.10
C LEU A 180 15.60 16.60 24.10
N GLU A 181 16.02 16.76 25.35
CA GLU A 181 15.25 17.54 26.31
C GLU A 181 15.32 19.03 25.94
N ASN A 182 14.25 19.77 26.21
CA ASN A 182 14.15 21.18 25.87
C ASN A 182 14.78 22.05 26.97
N GLU A 183 16.11 22.04 27.05
CA GLU A 183 16.87 22.73 28.08
C GLU A 183 18.12 23.41 27.50
N GLY A 184 18.57 24.48 28.15
CA GLY A 184 19.86 25.12 27.86
C GLY A 184 19.98 25.64 26.42
N SER A 185 20.94 25.12 25.66
CA SER A 185 21.18 25.52 24.27
C SER A 185 20.05 25.08 23.33
N VAL A 186 19.42 23.93 23.60
CA VAL A 186 18.35 23.38 22.75
C VAL A 186 17.11 24.27 22.81
N GLU A 187 16.75 24.76 23.99
CA GLU A 187 15.63 25.69 24.17
C GLU A 187 15.82 26.96 23.35
N LYS A 188 17.00 27.57 23.42
CA LYS A 188 17.35 28.79 22.64
C LYS A 188 17.25 28.56 21.13
N ILE A 189 17.70 27.40 20.65
CA ILE A 189 17.54 27.01 19.24
C ILE A 189 16.05 26.98 18.87
N VAL A 190 15.24 26.29 19.68
CA VAL A 190 13.81 26.12 19.40
C VAL A 190 13.07 27.46 19.42
N GLU A 191 13.36 28.34 20.38
CA GLU A 191 12.79 29.69 20.44
C GLU A 191 13.14 30.50 19.19
N THR A 192 14.42 30.48 18.79
CA THR A 192 14.90 31.17 17.59
C THR A 192 14.21 30.63 16.34
N LEU A 193 14.17 29.31 16.17
CA LEU A 193 13.53 28.68 15.01
C LEU A 193 12.01 28.87 14.97
N ARG A 194 11.33 28.94 16.12
CA ARG A 194 9.90 29.26 16.20
C ARG A 194 9.62 30.71 15.82
N SER A 195 10.52 31.63 16.14
CA SER A 195 10.38 33.04 15.71
C SER A 195 10.45 33.18 14.19
N VAL A 196 11.27 32.35 13.53
CA VAL A 196 11.42 32.34 12.06
C VAL A 196 10.33 31.49 11.39
N TYR A 197 9.96 30.37 11.99
CA TYR A 197 9.01 29.39 11.44
C TYR A 197 7.93 29.04 12.48
N PRO A 198 6.95 29.93 12.73
CA PRO A 198 5.96 29.75 13.79
C PRO A 198 5.03 28.55 13.58
N ASP A 199 4.79 28.15 12.32
CA ASP A 199 3.89 27.04 11.97
C ASP A 199 4.51 25.63 12.12
N ILE A 200 5.75 25.56 12.65
CA ILE A 200 6.50 24.31 12.76
C ILE A 200 6.51 23.81 14.20
N GLU A 201 6.09 22.56 14.37
CA GLU A 201 6.17 21.84 15.64
C GLU A 201 7.47 21.03 15.69
N TYR A 202 8.33 21.35 16.66
CA TYR A 202 9.64 20.71 16.87
C TYR A 202 9.60 19.58 17.92
N PHE A 203 8.44 19.33 18.51
CA PHE A 203 8.27 18.44 19.66
C PHE A 203 7.60 17.13 19.25
N ASN A 204 7.98 16.04 19.90
CA ASN A 204 7.26 14.77 19.83
C ASN A 204 6.11 14.72 20.85
N LYS A 205 5.32 13.64 20.84
CA LYS A 205 4.19 13.43 21.77
C LYS A 205 4.58 13.41 23.26
N LYS A 206 5.87 13.27 23.57
CA LYS A 206 6.41 13.27 24.95
C LYS A 206 6.96 14.63 25.35
N GLY A 207 6.86 15.67 24.50
CA GLY A 207 7.40 16.99 24.79
C GLY A 207 8.92 17.11 24.59
N GLN A 208 9.55 16.16 23.89
CA GLN A 208 10.98 16.21 23.59
C GLN A 208 11.23 16.75 22.18
N VAL A 209 12.36 17.43 21.98
CA VAL A 209 12.74 18.05 20.72
C VAL A 209 13.26 16.99 19.73
N VAL A 210 12.73 16.99 18.51
CA VAL A 210 13.12 16.05 17.46
C VAL A 210 14.37 16.56 16.73
N THR A 211 15.52 15.92 16.94
CA THR A 211 16.83 16.42 16.47
C THR A 211 16.88 16.75 14.97
N ILE A 212 16.40 15.85 14.10
CA ILE A 212 16.39 16.08 12.64
C ILE A 212 15.60 17.34 12.23
N SER A 213 14.59 17.73 13.00
CA SER A 213 13.78 18.93 12.69
C SER A 213 14.58 20.23 12.87
N LEU A 214 15.54 20.24 13.81
CA LEU A 214 16.44 21.36 14.03
C LEU A 214 17.37 21.55 12.82
N TYR A 215 18.05 20.48 12.40
CA TYR A 215 18.96 20.51 11.25
C TYR A 215 18.24 20.86 9.94
N CYS A 216 17.04 20.31 9.72
CA CYS A 216 16.29 20.64 8.52
C CYS A 216 15.86 22.11 8.51
N SER A 217 15.39 22.65 9.64
CA SER A 217 15.04 24.08 9.74
C SER A 217 16.26 25.00 9.63
N ALA A 218 17.39 24.59 10.19
CA ALA A 218 18.68 25.27 10.04
C ALA A 218 19.13 25.33 8.56
N LEU A 219 18.92 24.25 7.81
CA LEU A 219 19.20 24.24 6.37
C LEU A 219 18.30 25.21 5.58
N TYR A 220 17.03 25.32 5.96
CA TYR A 220 16.12 26.34 5.40
C TYR A 220 16.52 27.78 5.79
N LEU A 221 17.01 27.96 7.03
CA LEU A 221 17.56 29.24 7.47
C LEU A 221 18.79 29.61 6.63
N GLN A 222 19.69 28.65 6.40
CA GLN A 222 20.88 28.83 5.58
C GLN A 222 20.54 29.14 4.12
N LEU A 223 19.51 28.50 3.57
CA LEU A 223 19.00 28.81 2.24
C LEU A 223 18.64 30.31 2.12
N SER A 224 17.94 30.85 3.13
CA SER A 224 17.53 32.26 3.17
C SER A 224 18.70 33.21 3.39
N ARG A 225 19.70 32.81 4.18
CA ARG A 225 20.92 33.59 4.43
C ARG A 225 21.80 33.69 3.17
N LEU A 226 22.04 32.56 2.50
CA LEU A 226 22.87 32.50 1.30
C LEU A 226 22.24 33.18 0.08
N GLU A 227 20.90 33.25 0.00
CA GLU A 227 20.20 33.96 -1.07
C GLU A 227 20.54 35.46 -1.16
N LYS A 228 21.08 36.05 -0.08
CA LYS A 228 21.58 37.43 -0.10
C LYS A 228 22.90 37.59 -0.86
N GLN A 229 23.64 36.49 -1.10
CA GLN A 229 24.99 36.50 -1.65
C GLN A 229 25.13 35.69 -2.94
N TYR A 230 24.32 34.64 -3.09
CA TYR A 230 24.40 33.68 -4.19
C TYR A 230 23.04 33.50 -4.85
N ASP A 231 23.04 33.09 -6.12
CA ASP A 231 21.84 32.57 -6.75
C ASP A 231 21.54 31.16 -6.21
N MET A 232 20.49 31.05 -5.40
CA MET A 232 20.04 29.79 -4.80
C MET A 232 18.96 29.08 -5.64
N SER A 233 18.69 29.53 -6.87
CA SER A 233 17.65 28.97 -7.74
C SER A 233 17.80 27.47 -7.97
N SER A 234 19.04 26.97 -8.13
CA SER A 234 19.33 25.54 -8.30
C SER A 234 19.11 24.69 -7.05
N ALA A 235 19.13 25.28 -5.85
CA ALA A 235 18.83 24.58 -4.60
C ALA A 235 17.32 24.47 -4.31
N LYS A 236 16.50 25.28 -5.00
CA LYS A 236 15.06 25.41 -4.75
C LYS A 236 14.24 24.65 -5.79
N THR A 237 13.10 24.15 -5.35
CA THR A 237 11.99 23.74 -6.22
C THR A 237 11.29 24.97 -6.77
N LYS A 238 10.40 24.79 -7.76
CA LYS A 238 9.58 25.89 -8.32
C LYS A 238 8.77 26.67 -7.27
N VAL A 239 8.44 26.05 -6.14
CA VAL A 239 7.70 26.66 -5.03
C VAL A 239 8.62 27.17 -3.90
N GLY A 240 9.93 27.20 -4.13
CA GLY A 240 10.93 27.75 -3.20
C GLY A 240 11.43 26.80 -2.10
N GLY A 241 10.88 25.59 -1.99
CA GLY A 241 11.30 24.58 -1.01
C GLY A 241 12.50 23.73 -1.44
N ILE A 242 13.11 23.00 -0.51
CA ILE A 242 14.22 22.07 -0.78
C ILE A 242 13.65 20.70 -1.15
N SER A 243 14.09 20.12 -2.27
CA SER A 243 13.54 18.84 -2.77
C SER A 243 13.76 17.72 -1.76
N GLY A 244 12.66 17.10 -1.30
CA GLY A 244 12.69 15.99 -0.35
C GLY A 244 13.08 16.36 1.09
N ILE A 245 13.27 17.64 1.42
CA ILE A 245 13.56 18.11 2.77
C ILE A 245 12.53 19.16 3.16
N SER A 246 11.76 18.89 4.21
CA SER A 246 10.84 19.84 4.83
C SER A 246 11.50 20.45 6.07
N LYS A 247 10.94 21.53 6.64
CA LYS A 247 11.43 22.11 7.89
C LYS A 247 11.37 21.13 9.09
N ARG A 248 10.52 20.10 9.05
CA ARG A 248 10.36 19.10 10.12
C ARG A 248 11.23 17.85 9.98
N GLY A 249 11.79 17.61 8.80
CA GLY A 249 12.44 16.34 8.47
C GLY A 249 12.51 16.12 6.96
N PHE A 250 12.89 14.92 6.52
CA PHE A 250 13.13 14.61 5.11
C PHE A 250 12.33 13.40 4.63
N THR A 251 12.13 13.31 3.31
CA THR A 251 11.53 12.18 2.61
C THR A 251 12.53 11.64 1.59
N LYS A 252 13.17 10.51 1.93
CA LYS A 252 14.26 9.90 1.15
C LYS A 252 13.90 9.68 -0.32
N LYS A 253 12.76 9.07 -0.61
CA LYS A 253 12.31 8.83 -1.99
C LYS A 253 12.16 10.11 -2.82
N ASP A 254 11.79 11.24 -2.21
CA ASP A 254 11.58 12.50 -2.91
C ASP A 254 12.91 13.22 -3.14
N PHE A 255 13.83 13.13 -2.17
CA PHE A 255 15.20 13.60 -2.32
C PHE A 255 15.92 12.82 -3.43
N MET A 256 15.87 11.49 -3.38
CA MET A 256 16.55 10.64 -4.36
C MET A 256 15.96 10.80 -5.77
N ASP A 257 14.64 10.93 -5.92
CA ASP A 257 14.00 11.19 -7.22
C ASP A 257 14.51 12.48 -7.87
N ARG A 258 14.69 13.56 -7.10
CA ARG A 258 15.26 14.81 -7.61
C ARG A 258 16.68 14.61 -8.15
N TYR A 259 17.48 13.83 -7.44
CA TYR A 259 18.92 13.65 -7.71
C TYR A 259 19.25 12.30 -8.37
N THR A 260 18.28 11.67 -9.01
CA THR A 260 18.48 10.50 -9.87
C THR A 260 17.84 10.73 -11.23
N THR A 261 18.27 9.99 -12.25
CA THR A 261 17.79 10.18 -13.63
C THR A 261 16.49 9.44 -13.93
N GLY A 262 16.17 8.39 -13.17
CA GLY A 262 14.95 7.61 -13.35
C GLY A 262 13.82 8.07 -12.42
N PRO A 263 12.59 7.59 -12.65
CA PRO A 263 11.46 7.88 -11.77
C PRO A 263 11.63 7.19 -10.41
N LYS A 264 10.81 7.59 -9.43
CA LYS A 264 10.64 6.85 -8.16
C LYS A 264 10.41 5.37 -8.40
N LYS A 265 11.05 4.53 -7.56
CA LYS A 265 10.93 3.08 -7.64
C LYS A 265 9.52 2.63 -7.27
N THR A 266 8.76 2.11 -8.24
CA THR A 266 7.43 1.52 -7.99
C THR A 266 7.53 0.21 -7.20
N ILE A 267 6.63 0.02 -6.23
CA ILE A 267 6.40 -1.25 -5.53
C ILE A 267 5.46 -2.09 -6.38
N TRP A 268 6.01 -3.10 -7.05
CA TRP A 268 5.26 -3.95 -7.98
C TRP A 268 4.29 -4.91 -7.29
N GLY A 269 4.48 -5.15 -6.00
CA GLY A 269 3.76 -6.17 -5.25
C GLY A 269 4.51 -6.59 -4.00
N ASN A 270 3.97 -7.58 -3.32
CA ASN A 270 4.53 -8.15 -2.10
C ASN A 270 4.03 -9.60 -1.91
N PRO A 271 4.73 -10.41 -1.11
CA PRO A 271 4.16 -11.67 -0.64
C PRO A 271 2.89 -11.41 0.17
N PHE A 272 1.86 -12.26 -0.01
CA PHE A 272 0.66 -12.25 0.80
C PHE A 272 0.92 -13.00 2.10
N ILE A 273 1.38 -12.25 3.11
CA ILE A 273 1.78 -12.78 4.42
C ILE A 273 1.42 -11.77 5.51
N LYS A 274 0.88 -12.27 6.62
CA LYS A 274 0.64 -11.52 7.84
C LYS A 274 1.36 -12.21 8.99
N LYS A 275 2.21 -11.47 9.70
CA LYS A 275 2.93 -11.95 10.88
C LYS A 275 2.48 -11.17 12.10
N GLU A 276 2.02 -11.87 13.12
CA GLU A 276 1.48 -11.28 14.35
C GLU A 276 2.07 -11.96 15.58
N LYS A 277 2.15 -11.23 16.69
CA LYS A 277 2.54 -11.79 17.99
C LYS A 277 1.30 -11.96 18.85
N ILE A 278 0.89 -13.19 19.08
CA ILE A 278 -0.30 -13.53 19.87
C ILE A 278 0.15 -14.05 21.24
N LYS A 279 -0.39 -13.47 22.32
CA LYS A 279 -0.06 -13.87 23.70
C LYS A 279 -0.35 -15.36 23.89
N GLY A 280 0.66 -16.13 24.30
CA GLY A 280 0.57 -17.58 24.50
C GLY A 280 0.89 -18.44 23.26
N GLN A 281 0.88 -17.88 22.05
CA GLN A 281 1.21 -18.61 20.80
C GLN A 281 2.53 -18.15 20.17
N GLY A 282 3.05 -16.98 20.56
CA GLY A 282 4.27 -16.43 19.97
C GLY A 282 4.00 -15.77 18.62
N GLU A 283 4.94 -15.91 17.68
CA GLU A 283 4.79 -15.39 16.31
C GLU A 283 3.94 -16.34 15.47
N VAL A 284 2.78 -15.86 15.03
CA VAL A 284 1.86 -16.57 14.15
C VAL A 284 1.96 -15.97 12.75
N THR A 285 2.10 -16.84 11.75
CA THR A 285 2.18 -16.46 10.34
C THR A 285 0.95 -16.94 9.59
N SER A 286 0.21 -16.02 8.97
CA SER A 286 -0.93 -16.30 8.10
C SER A 286 -0.53 -16.07 6.63
N MET A 287 -0.89 -17.01 5.76
CA MET A 287 -0.55 -17.02 4.33
C MET A 287 -1.82 -17.14 3.47
N MET A 288 -1.66 -17.14 2.14
CA MET A 288 -2.78 -17.39 1.24
C MET A 288 -3.24 -18.84 1.40
N THR A 289 -4.55 -19.03 1.56
CA THR A 289 -5.18 -20.34 1.55
C THR A 289 -5.61 -20.68 0.14
N LYS A 290 -5.19 -21.85 -0.33
CA LYS A 290 -5.60 -22.47 -1.59
C LYS A 290 -6.45 -23.69 -1.28
N ALA A 291 -7.50 -23.92 -2.06
CA ALA A 291 -8.37 -25.08 -1.92
C ALA A 291 -8.49 -25.83 -3.24
N SER A 292 -8.44 -27.15 -3.15
CA SER A 292 -8.83 -28.11 -4.18
C SER A 292 -9.83 -29.08 -3.58
N GLY A 293 -10.78 -29.60 -4.35
CA GLY A 293 -11.79 -30.51 -3.82
C GLY A 293 -13.06 -30.53 -4.65
N GLN A 294 -14.18 -30.80 -3.97
CA GLN A 294 -15.48 -30.96 -4.60
C GLN A 294 -16.53 -30.12 -3.88
N LEU A 295 -17.40 -29.47 -4.65
CA LEU A 295 -18.56 -28.72 -4.18
C LEU A 295 -19.82 -29.42 -4.69
N GLU A 296 -20.67 -29.88 -3.78
CA GLU A 296 -21.97 -30.45 -4.11
C GLU A 296 -23.06 -29.41 -3.86
N ILE A 297 -23.74 -29.00 -4.93
CA ILE A 297 -24.89 -28.09 -4.87
C ILE A 297 -26.16 -28.92 -4.95
N ILE A 298 -27.08 -28.71 -4.03
CA ILE A 298 -28.35 -29.43 -3.90
C ILE A 298 -29.46 -28.40 -4.09
N ILE A 299 -30.33 -28.66 -5.05
CA ILE A 299 -31.50 -27.83 -5.34
C ILE A 299 -32.73 -28.70 -5.08
N ASP A 300 -33.50 -28.33 -4.05
CA ASP A 300 -34.73 -29.04 -3.70
C ASP A 300 -35.88 -28.61 -4.62
N VAL A 301 -36.06 -29.38 -5.68
CA VAL A 301 -37.06 -29.18 -6.73
C VAL A 301 -37.55 -30.54 -7.23
N ASP A 302 -38.72 -30.55 -7.84
CA ASP A 302 -39.23 -31.72 -8.52
C ASP A 302 -38.35 -32.15 -9.71
N ARG A 303 -38.65 -33.33 -10.23
CA ARG A 303 -37.89 -33.94 -11.32
C ARG A 303 -38.03 -33.12 -12.61
N GLU A 304 -39.18 -32.53 -12.89
CA GLU A 304 -39.43 -31.77 -14.11
C GLU A 304 -38.57 -30.50 -14.14
N LYS A 305 -38.56 -29.75 -13.04
CA LYS A 305 -37.72 -28.56 -12.88
C LYS A 305 -36.23 -28.92 -12.89
N GLY A 306 -35.86 -30.06 -12.31
CA GLY A 306 -34.48 -30.56 -12.38
C GLY A 306 -34.03 -30.89 -13.81
N LEU A 307 -34.92 -31.45 -14.64
CA LEU A 307 -34.65 -31.67 -16.08
C LEU A 307 -34.57 -30.35 -16.85
N GLU A 308 -35.43 -29.37 -16.54
CA GLU A 308 -35.39 -28.03 -17.15
C GLU A 308 -34.03 -27.36 -16.89
N ILE A 309 -33.56 -27.33 -15.63
CA ILE A 309 -32.27 -26.73 -15.28
C ILE A 309 -31.13 -27.45 -16.00
N LYS A 310 -31.16 -28.79 -16.07
CA LYS A 310 -30.15 -29.57 -16.80
C LYS A 310 -30.11 -29.17 -18.28
N ASN A 311 -31.28 -29.08 -18.93
CA ASN A 311 -31.37 -28.68 -20.34
C ASN A 311 -30.85 -27.25 -20.56
N LEU A 312 -31.15 -26.31 -19.66
CA LEU A 312 -30.63 -24.95 -19.73
C LEU A 312 -29.09 -24.91 -19.66
N ILE A 313 -28.48 -25.72 -18.78
CA ILE A 313 -27.02 -25.82 -18.68
C ILE A 313 -26.42 -26.41 -19.96
N GLU A 314 -27.02 -27.47 -20.50
CA GLU A 314 -26.56 -28.10 -21.75
C GLU A 314 -26.68 -27.14 -22.94
N CYS A 315 -27.77 -26.38 -23.03
CA CYS A 315 -27.96 -25.35 -24.07
C CYS A 315 -26.96 -24.19 -23.94
N ALA A 316 -26.61 -23.79 -22.72
CA ALA A 316 -25.65 -22.72 -22.48
C ALA A 316 -24.19 -23.13 -22.82
N GLY A 317 -23.88 -24.44 -22.80
CA GLY A 317 -22.60 -24.98 -23.26
C GLY A 317 -21.38 -24.53 -22.44
N VAL A 318 -21.57 -24.24 -21.15
CA VAL A 318 -20.51 -23.75 -20.26
C VAL A 318 -19.69 -24.91 -19.69
N SER A 319 -18.39 -24.96 -19.97
CA SER A 319 -17.56 -26.15 -19.73
C SER A 319 -16.48 -26.01 -18.66
N SER A 320 -15.82 -24.85 -18.55
CA SER A 320 -14.75 -24.61 -17.55
C SER A 320 -14.80 -23.19 -17.04
N PHE A 321 -14.63 -23.03 -15.73
CA PHE A 321 -14.71 -21.75 -15.03
C PHE A 321 -13.80 -21.76 -13.79
N TYR A 322 -13.66 -20.62 -13.13
CA TYR A 322 -13.01 -20.55 -11.82
C TYR A 322 -14.05 -20.65 -10.70
N LEU A 323 -13.68 -21.17 -9.53
CA LEU A 323 -14.52 -21.15 -8.33
C LEU A 323 -14.03 -20.07 -7.37
N GLY A 324 -14.85 -19.03 -7.16
CA GLY A 324 -14.50 -17.88 -6.33
C GLY A 324 -13.43 -16.98 -6.98
N LYS A 325 -12.15 -17.37 -6.89
CA LYS A 325 -11.02 -16.60 -7.46
C LYS A 325 -9.90 -17.51 -7.94
N LYS A 326 -9.54 -17.36 -9.22
CA LYS A 326 -8.53 -18.19 -9.91
C LYS A 326 -8.83 -19.70 -9.73
N GLY A 327 -7.93 -20.56 -10.17
CA GLY A 327 -8.15 -22.00 -10.18
C GLY A 327 -9.00 -22.46 -11.36
N LEU A 328 -9.24 -23.76 -11.40
CA LEU A 328 -10.01 -24.44 -12.43
C LEU A 328 -11.13 -25.22 -11.76
N ALA A 329 -12.35 -25.08 -12.27
CA ALA A 329 -13.52 -25.81 -11.82
C ALA A 329 -14.36 -26.24 -13.03
N TYR A 330 -15.01 -27.39 -12.91
CA TYR A 330 -15.89 -27.96 -13.93
C TYR A 330 -17.00 -28.78 -13.28
N VAL A 331 -18.11 -28.96 -13.99
CA VAL A 331 -19.21 -29.83 -13.56
C VAL A 331 -18.83 -31.27 -13.85
N SER A 332 -18.71 -32.10 -12.82
CA SER A 332 -18.34 -33.51 -12.96
C SER A 332 -19.56 -34.44 -12.98
N SER A 333 -20.67 -34.04 -12.37
CA SER A 333 -21.91 -34.83 -12.40
C SER A 333 -23.15 -33.96 -12.20
N ILE A 334 -24.24 -34.31 -12.89
CA ILE A 334 -25.59 -33.79 -12.65
C ILE A 334 -26.52 -34.98 -12.41
N ARG A 335 -27.18 -35.00 -11.25
CA ARG A 335 -28.21 -35.99 -10.90
C ARG A 335 -29.54 -35.27 -10.72
N VAL A 336 -30.54 -35.64 -11.52
CA VAL A 336 -31.88 -35.04 -11.44
C VAL A 336 -32.72 -35.76 -10.41
#